data_AF-A0A4Q5L0H1-F1
#
_entry.id   AF-A0A4Q5L0H1-F1
#
_cell.length_a   1.000
_cell.length_b   1.000
_cell.length_c   1.000
_cell.angle_alpha   90.00
_cell.angle_beta   90.00
_cell.angle_gamma   90.00
#
_symmetry.space_group_name_H-M   'P 1'
#
loop_
_entity.id
_entity.type
_entity.pdbx_description
1 polymer ?
#
loop_
_entity_poly.entity_id
_entity_poly.type
_entity_poly.pdbx_seq_one_letter_code
_entity_poly.pdbx_strand_id
1 'polypeptide(L)'
;MLAKKMDAPHDMQNGAKFKTKKHGYVTVIEYYNTHTVIVAFENTGSIRAISAAKLRSGQLADRSVPPESIMVGEKVESVKHGLLTIVQVESENIVLLTDEKGEEVRMLLPAVQKMKLKAGEGEIQKEEPKMPMSLSALTKRNKKTKDVNNLLKKMLTDYGK
;
A
#
# COMPACT_ATOMS: atom_id res chain seq x y z
N MET A 1 -16.57 -21.41 31.52
CA MET A 1 -15.73 -20.42 32.23
C MET A 1 -15.70 -19.15 31.39
N LEU A 2 -16.15 -18.01 31.91
CA LEU A 2 -15.97 -16.72 31.21
C LEU A 2 -14.51 -16.28 31.39
N ALA A 3 -13.84 -15.98 30.28
CA ALA A 3 -12.50 -15.41 30.33
C ALA A 3 -12.54 -14.07 31.06
N LYS A 4 -11.68 -13.90 32.07
CA LYS A 4 -11.54 -12.64 32.80
C LYS A 4 -11.01 -11.57 31.85
N LYS A 5 -11.77 -10.48 31.68
CA LYS A 5 -11.38 -9.33 30.86
C LYS A 5 -10.19 -8.62 31.52
N MET A 6 -9.15 -8.37 30.73
CA MET A 6 -7.97 -7.60 31.13
C MET A 6 -8.06 -6.18 30.59
N ASP A 7 -7.33 -5.26 31.23
CA ASP A 7 -7.23 -3.90 30.72
C ASP A 7 -6.50 -3.86 29.37
N ALA A 8 -7.05 -3.08 28.45
CA ALA A 8 -6.51 -2.93 27.12
C ALA A 8 -5.23 -2.07 27.16
N PRO A 9 -4.14 -2.53 26.50
CA PRO A 9 -3.00 -1.68 26.18
C PRO A 9 -3.41 -0.42 25.41
N HIS A 10 -2.60 0.65 25.51
CA HIS A 10 -2.89 1.93 24.85
C HIS A 10 -3.09 1.81 23.32
N ASP A 11 -2.35 0.90 22.67
CA ASP A 11 -2.46 0.63 21.24
C ASP A 11 -3.72 -0.16 20.85
N MET A 12 -4.37 -0.85 21.80
CA MET A 12 -5.46 -1.81 21.57
C MET A 12 -6.79 -1.35 22.17
N GLN A 13 -6.94 -0.04 22.37
CA GLN A 13 -8.20 0.54 22.83
C GLN A 13 -9.32 0.34 21.80
N ASN A 14 -10.56 0.35 22.28
CA ASN A 14 -11.73 0.27 21.41
C ASN A 14 -11.69 1.40 20.35
N GLY A 15 -11.88 1.05 19.09
CA GLY A 15 -11.78 1.96 17.95
C GLY A 15 -10.38 2.07 17.35
N ALA A 16 -9.34 1.44 17.92
CA ALA A 16 -8.00 1.46 17.34
C ALA A 16 -7.99 0.82 15.94
N LYS A 17 -7.33 1.47 14.98
CA LYS A 17 -7.24 1.04 13.59
C LYS A 17 -5.88 0.43 13.28
N PHE A 18 -5.88 -0.75 12.67
CA PHE A 18 -4.69 -1.50 12.28
C PHE A 18 -4.70 -1.79 10.78
N LYS A 19 -3.57 -1.56 10.13
CA LYS A 19 -3.37 -1.93 8.72
C LYS A 19 -2.92 -3.38 8.63
N THR A 20 -3.68 -4.20 7.92
CA THR A 20 -3.29 -5.58 7.59
C THR A 20 -2.45 -5.62 6.31
N LYS A 21 -1.73 -6.72 6.11
CA LYS A 21 -0.90 -6.89 4.90
C LYS A 21 -1.71 -7.20 3.63
N LYS A 22 -2.92 -7.75 3.78
CA LYS A 22 -3.70 -8.35 2.68
C LYS A 22 -5.11 -7.80 2.56
N HIS A 23 -5.80 -7.52 3.67
CA HIS A 23 -7.24 -7.25 3.64
C HIS A 23 -7.60 -5.83 4.09
N GLY A 24 -6.68 -4.87 3.88
CA GLY A 24 -6.92 -3.47 4.22
C GLY A 24 -6.89 -3.19 5.73
N TYR A 25 -7.78 -2.31 6.19
CA TYR A 25 -7.83 -1.84 7.57
C TYR A 25 -8.81 -2.63 8.42
N VAL A 26 -8.49 -2.69 9.71
CA VAL A 26 -9.23 -3.42 10.72
C VAL A 26 -9.38 -2.54 11.96
N THR A 27 -10.58 -2.52 12.53
CA THR A 27 -10.90 -1.77 13.75
C THR A 27 -11.03 -2.73 14.94
N VAL A 28 -10.42 -2.38 16.07
CA VAL A 28 -10.62 -3.10 17.33
C VAL A 28 -11.98 -2.75 17.91
N ILE A 29 -12.82 -3.77 18.12
CA ILE A 29 -14.13 -3.60 18.79
C ILE A 29 -13.96 -3.81 20.29
N GLU A 30 -13.27 -4.88 20.69
CA GLU A 30 -13.17 -5.24 22.10
C GLU A 30 -11.90 -6.02 22.39
N TYR A 31 -11.26 -5.69 23.52
CA TYR A 31 -10.10 -6.41 24.03
C TYR A 31 -10.49 -7.24 25.26
N TYR A 32 -10.16 -8.54 25.24
CA TYR A 32 -10.34 -9.42 26.39
C TYR A 32 -8.99 -9.79 27.02
N ASN A 33 -8.04 -10.24 26.20
CA ASN A 33 -6.68 -10.58 26.62
C ASN A 33 -5.74 -10.53 25.42
N THR A 34 -4.45 -10.81 25.64
CA THR A 34 -3.41 -10.79 24.60
C THR A 34 -3.65 -11.80 23.47
N HIS A 35 -4.46 -12.83 23.70
CA HIS A 35 -4.79 -13.88 22.72
C HIS A 35 -6.15 -13.67 22.05
N THR A 36 -7.01 -12.84 22.63
CA THR A 36 -8.41 -12.66 22.29
C THR A 36 -8.73 -11.18 22.23
N VAL A 37 -8.54 -10.64 21.02
CA VAL A 37 -8.91 -9.29 20.63
C VAL A 37 -9.96 -9.45 19.54
N ILE A 38 -11.14 -8.89 19.76
CA ILE A 38 -12.24 -8.87 18.80
C ILE A 38 -12.04 -7.67 17.88
N VAL A 39 -11.97 -7.95 16.59
CA VAL A 39 -11.72 -6.97 15.55
C VAL A 39 -12.74 -7.10 14.41
N ALA A 40 -13.02 -6.00 13.72
CA ALA A 40 -13.83 -5.96 12.51
C ALA A 40 -13.01 -5.47 11.32
N PHE A 41 -13.14 -6.14 10.18
CA PHE A 41 -12.58 -5.65 8.92
C PHE A 41 -13.43 -4.50 8.37
N GLU A 42 -12.81 -3.38 8.00
CA GLU A 42 -13.54 -2.23 7.44
C GLU A 42 -14.14 -2.55 6.07
N ASN A 43 -13.49 -3.41 5.28
CA ASN A 43 -13.92 -3.73 3.92
C ASN A 43 -15.13 -4.68 3.88
N THR A 44 -15.18 -5.67 4.77
CA THR A 44 -16.19 -6.74 4.74
C THR A 44 -17.17 -6.67 5.91
N GLY A 45 -16.85 -5.92 6.97
CA GLY A 45 -17.59 -5.96 8.23
C GLY A 45 -17.44 -7.29 8.99
N SER A 46 -16.58 -8.21 8.52
CA SER A 46 -16.35 -9.50 9.15
C SER A 46 -15.72 -9.32 10.52
N ILE A 47 -16.26 -9.99 11.53
CA ILE A 47 -15.77 -9.91 12.91
C ILE A 47 -14.96 -11.15 13.23
N ARG A 48 -13.79 -10.96 13.86
CA ARG A 48 -12.90 -12.06 14.21
C ARG A 48 -12.20 -11.86 15.54
N ALA A 49 -11.97 -12.96 16.24
CA ALA A 49 -11.07 -12.98 17.39
C ALA A 49 -9.64 -13.29 16.94
N ILE A 50 -8.67 -12.49 17.37
CA ILE A 50 -7.26 -12.66 17.07
C ILE A 50 -6.36 -12.30 18.25
N SER A 51 -5.12 -12.79 18.26
CA SER A 51 -4.12 -12.36 19.24
C SER A 51 -3.57 -10.96 18.92
N ALA A 52 -3.24 -10.21 19.96
CA ALA A 52 -2.65 -8.87 19.87
C ALA A 52 -1.33 -8.89 19.06
N ALA A 53 -0.52 -9.95 19.21
CA ALA A 53 0.72 -10.10 18.47
C ALA A 53 0.50 -10.20 16.94
N LYS A 54 -0.53 -10.92 16.50
CA LYS A 54 -0.87 -11.04 15.07
C LYS A 54 -1.50 -9.77 14.51
N LEU A 55 -2.26 -9.06 15.34
CA LEU A 55 -2.84 -7.77 14.97
C LEU A 55 -1.73 -6.72 14.75
N ARG A 56 -0.74 -6.63 15.66
CA ARG A 56 0.43 -5.75 15.51
C ARG A 56 1.30 -6.09 14.30
N SER A 57 1.48 -7.37 14.01
CA SER A 57 2.27 -7.79 12.84
C SER A 57 1.49 -7.68 11.51
N GLY A 58 0.20 -7.34 11.56
CA GLY A 58 -0.69 -7.26 10.40
C GLY A 58 -0.96 -8.62 9.74
N GLN A 59 -0.70 -9.73 10.44
CA GLN A 59 -0.93 -11.10 9.97
C GLN A 59 -2.36 -11.56 10.27
N LEU A 60 -3.32 -10.86 9.68
CA LEU A 60 -4.73 -11.14 9.80
C LEU A 60 -5.31 -11.35 8.41
N ALA A 61 -5.93 -12.51 8.22
CA ALA A 61 -6.59 -12.89 6.98
C ALA A 61 -8.10 -13.07 7.22
N ASP A 62 -8.88 -12.50 6.32
CA ASP A 62 -10.31 -12.79 6.19
C ASP A 62 -10.45 -13.98 5.22
N ARG A 63 -11.27 -14.97 5.60
CA ARG A 63 -11.53 -16.14 4.76
C ARG A 63 -12.63 -15.89 3.74
N SER A 64 -13.46 -14.89 3.97
CA SER A 64 -14.59 -14.56 3.11
C SER A 64 -14.17 -13.86 1.82
N VAL A 65 -12.97 -13.28 1.78
CA VAL A 65 -12.50 -12.44 0.69
C VAL A 65 -11.05 -12.75 0.29
N PRO A 66 -10.69 -12.54 -0.99
CA PRO A 66 -9.34 -12.80 -1.47
C PRO A 66 -8.30 -11.83 -0.86
N PRO A 67 -7.02 -12.23 -0.79
CA PRO A 67 -5.90 -11.40 -0.32
C PRO A 67 -5.69 -10.07 -1.04
N GLU A 68 -6.26 -9.90 -2.23
CA GLU A 68 -6.14 -8.71 -3.07
C GLU A 68 -7.19 -7.64 -2.68
N SER A 69 -8.04 -7.92 -1.70
CA SER A 69 -9.09 -7.01 -1.20
C SER A 69 -8.55 -5.72 -0.57
N ILE A 70 -7.24 -5.57 -0.42
CA ILE A 70 -6.61 -4.29 -0.07
C ILE A 70 -6.91 -3.18 -1.07
N MET A 71 -7.25 -3.53 -2.32
CA MET A 71 -7.54 -2.58 -3.40
C MET A 71 -8.97 -2.01 -3.32
N VAL A 72 -9.82 -2.52 -2.43
CA VAL A 72 -11.19 -2.02 -2.25
C VAL A 72 -11.16 -0.57 -1.80
N GLY A 73 -11.91 0.29 -2.50
CA GLY A 73 -11.96 1.74 -2.32
C GLY A 73 -10.95 2.53 -3.17
N GLU A 74 -10.04 1.87 -3.88
CA GLU A 74 -9.17 2.57 -4.84
C GLU A 74 -9.97 3.06 -6.05
N LYS A 75 -9.62 4.26 -6.54
CA LYS A 75 -10.16 4.84 -7.78
C LYS A 75 -9.22 4.51 -8.93
N VAL A 76 -9.78 4.09 -10.06
CA VAL A 76 -9.06 3.70 -11.27
C VAL A 76 -9.69 4.41 -12.45
N GLU A 77 -8.87 5.09 -13.25
CA GLU A 77 -9.33 5.70 -14.49
C GLU A 77 -9.33 4.67 -15.63
N SER A 78 -10.47 4.57 -16.31
CA SER A 78 -10.67 3.75 -17.49
C SER A 78 -10.99 4.64 -18.69
N VAL A 79 -10.35 4.35 -19.83
CA VAL A 79 -10.58 5.10 -21.09
C VAL A 79 -12.04 5.00 -21.55
N LYS A 80 -12.74 3.91 -21.21
CA LYS A 80 -14.12 3.66 -21.67
C LYS A 80 -15.19 4.13 -20.70
N HIS A 81 -14.92 4.01 -19.39
CA HIS A 81 -15.92 4.20 -18.35
C HIS A 81 -15.59 5.36 -17.39
N GLY A 82 -14.52 6.12 -17.65
CA GLY A 82 -14.14 7.23 -16.77
C GLY A 82 -13.60 6.73 -15.42
N LEU A 83 -13.99 7.40 -14.34
CA LEU A 83 -13.45 7.16 -13.01
C LEU A 83 -14.22 6.06 -12.29
N LEU A 84 -13.61 4.90 -12.15
CA LEU A 84 -14.20 3.72 -11.54
C LEU A 84 -13.70 3.57 -10.10
N THR A 85 -14.58 3.23 -9.17
CA THR A 85 -14.22 2.88 -7.79
C THR A 85 -14.30 1.37 -7.60
N ILE A 86 -13.24 0.77 -7.05
CA ILE A 86 -13.22 -0.67 -6.75
C ILE A 86 -14.10 -0.94 -5.53
N VAL A 87 -15.19 -1.69 -5.71
CA VAL A 87 -16.11 -2.04 -4.62
C VAL A 87 -15.72 -3.37 -3.99
N GLN A 88 -15.44 -4.38 -4.81
CA GLN A 88 -15.17 -5.72 -4.30
C GLN A 88 -14.21 -6.48 -5.21
N VAL A 89 -13.38 -7.32 -4.60
CA VAL A 89 -12.54 -8.29 -5.31
C VAL A 89 -13.09 -9.68 -5.01
N GLU A 90 -13.40 -10.44 -6.06
CA GLU A 90 -13.94 -11.81 -5.99
C GLU A 90 -12.86 -12.87 -6.21
N SER A 91 -13.17 -14.12 -5.88
CA SER A 91 -12.23 -15.26 -5.81
C SER A 91 -11.68 -15.81 -7.15
N GLU A 92 -11.86 -15.11 -8.28
CA GLU A 92 -11.42 -15.57 -9.60
C GLU A 92 -10.66 -14.50 -10.40
N ASN A 93 -9.93 -13.61 -9.72
CA ASN A 93 -9.31 -12.43 -10.33
C ASN A 93 -10.34 -11.49 -10.99
N ILE A 94 -11.59 -11.53 -10.55
CA ILE A 94 -12.65 -10.63 -11.01
C ILE A 94 -12.78 -9.50 -9.99
N VAL A 95 -12.84 -8.28 -10.48
CA VAL A 95 -13.01 -7.06 -9.70
C VAL A 95 -14.32 -6.40 -10.11
N LEU A 96 -15.17 -6.13 -9.12
CA LEU A 96 -16.38 -5.34 -9.30
C LEU A 96 -16.02 -3.87 -9.08
N LEU A 97 -16.23 -3.07 -10.12
CA LEU A 97 -16.06 -1.63 -10.07
C LEU A 97 -17.40 -0.92 -10.28
N THR A 98 -17.54 0.27 -9.71
CA THR A 98 -18.69 1.14 -9.93
C THR A 98 -18.24 2.48 -10.49
N ASP A 99 -18.93 2.95 -11.52
CA ASP A 99 -18.77 4.33 -12.03
C ASP A 99 -19.49 5.34 -11.12
N GLU A 100 -19.22 6.64 -11.30
CA GLU A 100 -19.90 7.73 -10.60
C GLU A 100 -21.42 7.72 -10.83
N LYS A 101 -21.86 7.13 -11.95
CA LYS A 101 -23.28 6.95 -12.30
C LYS A 101 -23.93 5.73 -11.65
N GLY A 102 -23.18 4.94 -10.89
CA GLY A 102 -23.65 3.71 -10.25
C GLY A 102 -23.74 2.50 -11.17
N GLU A 103 -23.16 2.56 -12.38
CA GLU A 103 -23.07 1.40 -13.27
C GLU A 103 -22.00 0.43 -12.77
N GLU A 104 -22.37 -0.85 -12.64
CA GLU A 104 -21.48 -1.92 -12.23
C GLU A 104 -20.69 -2.48 -13.42
N VAL A 105 -19.37 -2.43 -13.34
CA VAL A 105 -18.46 -2.97 -14.36
C VAL A 105 -17.61 -4.06 -13.74
N ARG A 106 -17.66 -5.26 -14.31
CA ARG A 106 -16.80 -6.38 -13.92
C ARG A 106 -15.58 -6.43 -14.82
N MET A 107 -14.39 -6.42 -14.22
CA MET A 107 -13.13 -6.48 -14.95
C MET A 107 -12.18 -7.51 -14.34
N LEU A 108 -11.25 -7.99 -15.16
CA LEU A 108 -10.17 -8.85 -14.68
C LEU A 108 -9.11 -8.02 -13.94
N LEU A 109 -8.61 -8.54 -12.82
CA LEU A 109 -7.60 -7.93 -11.97
C LEU A 109 -6.31 -7.54 -12.73
N PRO A 110 -5.78 -8.36 -13.67
CA PRO A 110 -4.66 -7.93 -14.51
C PRO A 110 -4.96 -6.71 -15.39
N ALA A 111 -6.20 -6.54 -15.85
CA ALA A 111 -6.59 -5.35 -16.62
C ALA A 111 -6.64 -4.11 -15.73
N VAL A 112 -7.20 -4.23 -14.52
CA VAL A 112 -7.23 -3.15 -13.52
C VAL A 112 -5.82 -2.74 -13.11
N GLN A 113 -4.92 -3.70 -12.88
CA GLN A 113 -3.51 -3.44 -12.58
C GLN A 113 -2.79 -2.72 -13.73
N LYS A 114 -3.03 -3.13 -14.99
CA LYS A 114 -2.48 -2.42 -16.16
C LYS A 114 -2.99 -0.98 -16.25
N MET A 115 -4.26 -0.73 -15.93
CA MET A 115 -4.80 0.63 -15.88
C MET A 115 -4.14 1.45 -14.77
N LYS A 116 -3.91 0.87 -13.58
CA LYS A 116 -3.16 1.51 -12.49
C LYS A 116 -1.73 1.85 -12.88
N LEU A 117 -1.03 0.95 -13.58
CA LEU A 117 0.34 1.21 -14.05
C LEU A 117 0.38 2.34 -15.08
N LYS A 118 -0.57 2.37 -16.03
CA LYS A 118 -0.67 3.47 -17.01
C LYS A 118 -0.99 4.82 -16.36
N ALA A 119 -1.83 4.83 -15.32
CA ALA A 119 -2.07 6.03 -14.53
C ALA A 119 -0.81 6.47 -13.75
N GLY A 120 -0.05 5.52 -13.19
CA GLY A 120 1.20 5.78 -12.49
C GLY A 120 2.36 6.23 -13.39
N GLU A 121 2.36 5.86 -14.68
CA GLU A 121 3.30 6.40 -15.67
C GLU A 121 3.02 7.88 -15.99
N GLY A 122 1.80 8.36 -15.73
CA GLY A 122 1.41 9.78 -15.82
C GLY A 122 1.81 10.61 -14.59
N GLU A 123 2.02 9.98 -13.44
CA GLU A 123 2.57 10.60 -12.23
C GLU A 123 4.08 10.33 -12.11
N ILE A 124 4.84 10.67 -13.15
CA ILE A 124 6.14 11.27 -12.85
C ILE A 124 5.80 12.65 -12.30
N GLN A 125 5.54 12.73 -10.99
CA GLN A 125 5.91 13.94 -10.28
C GLN A 125 7.35 14.17 -10.71
N LYS A 126 7.57 15.20 -11.54
CA LYS A 126 8.88 15.85 -11.57
C LYS A 126 9.07 16.27 -10.12
N GLU A 127 9.70 15.41 -9.33
CA GLU A 127 10.45 15.86 -8.18
C GLU A 127 11.42 16.85 -8.81
N GLU A 128 11.07 18.14 -8.75
CA GLU A 128 12.03 19.19 -8.95
C GLU A 128 13.21 18.79 -8.07
N PRO A 129 14.41 18.63 -8.65
CA PRO A 129 15.54 18.13 -7.89
C PRO A 129 15.71 19.08 -6.71
N LYS A 130 15.40 18.60 -5.50
CA LYS A 130 15.56 19.38 -4.27
C LYS A 130 16.98 19.92 -4.31
N MET A 131 17.11 21.24 -4.39
CA MET A 131 18.40 21.92 -4.38
C MET A 131 19.24 21.30 -3.26
N PRO A 132 20.51 20.91 -3.53
CA PRO A 132 21.32 20.29 -2.50
C PRO A 132 21.50 21.29 -1.36
N MET A 133 20.78 21.05 -0.27
CA MET A 133 20.98 21.73 0.99
C MET A 133 22.36 21.29 1.50
N SER A 134 23.31 22.24 1.55
CA SER A 134 24.68 22.16 2.07
C SER A 134 25.84 21.89 1.10
N LEU A 135 26.96 22.57 1.35
CA LEU A 135 28.28 22.37 0.72
C LEU A 135 28.77 20.92 0.83
N SER A 136 28.37 20.19 1.87
CA SER A 136 28.70 18.78 2.09
C SER A 136 27.92 17.83 1.16
N ALA A 137 26.76 18.23 0.62
CA ALA A 137 26.04 17.47 -0.40
C ALA A 137 26.69 17.62 -1.79
N LEU A 138 27.35 18.75 -2.07
CA LEU A 138 28.11 18.98 -3.30
C LEU A 138 29.41 18.14 -3.37
N THR A 139 29.96 17.74 -2.22
CA THR A 139 31.23 17.00 -2.12
C THR A 139 31.06 15.48 -2.06
N LYS A 140 29.83 14.95 -2.05
CA LYS A 140 29.57 13.51 -2.22
C LYS A 140 29.90 13.09 -3.65
N ARG A 141 31.18 12.76 -3.86
CA ARG A 141 31.71 12.11 -5.07
C ARG A 141 30.92 10.82 -5.32
N ASN A 142 30.01 10.86 -6.29
CA ASN A 142 29.36 9.65 -6.78
C ASN A 142 30.42 8.80 -7.50
N LYS A 143 30.48 7.48 -7.23
CA LYS A 143 31.53 6.59 -7.78
C LYS A 143 31.62 6.69 -9.31
N LYS A 144 30.46 6.82 -9.97
CA LYS A 144 30.35 7.00 -11.42
C LYS A 144 30.99 8.29 -11.95
N THR A 145 30.92 9.41 -11.22
CA THR A 145 31.48 10.69 -11.70
C THR A 145 32.98 10.80 -11.48
N LYS A 146 33.55 10.02 -10.54
CA LYS A 146 35.01 9.92 -10.35
C LYS A 146 35.68 9.25 -11.55
N ASP A 147 35.07 8.20 -12.08
CA ASP A 147 35.64 7.43 -13.19
C ASP A 147 35.64 8.24 -14.49
N VAL A 148 34.57 9.00 -14.75
CA VAL A 148 34.48 9.89 -15.92
C VAL A 148 35.51 11.03 -15.84
N ASN A 149 35.72 11.64 -14.67
CA ASN A 149 36.71 12.69 -14.50
C ASN A 149 38.15 12.18 -14.66
N ASN A 150 38.43 10.95 -14.22
CA ASN A 150 39.73 10.32 -14.45
C ASN A 150 39.95 10.00 -15.93
N LEU A 151 38.90 9.56 -16.64
CA LEU A 151 38.96 9.28 -18.08
C LEU A 151 39.22 10.56 -18.88
N LEU A 152 38.47 11.64 -18.59
CA LEU A 152 38.65 12.95 -19.22
C LEU A 152 40.04 13.52 -18.96
N LYS A 153 40.55 13.42 -17.73
CA LYS A 153 41.91 13.87 -17.41
C LYS A 153 42.97 13.10 -18.20
N LYS A 154 42.83 11.78 -18.33
CA LYS A 154 43.74 10.98 -19.17
C LYS A 154 43.68 11.39 -20.63
N MET A 155 42.48 11.57 -21.19
CA MET A 155 42.33 12.03 -22.57
C MET A 155 42.97 13.40 -22.80
N LEU A 156 42.77 14.36 -21.88
CA LEU A 156 43.39 15.69 -21.97
C LEU A 156 44.92 15.66 -21.85
N THR A 157 45.49 14.78 -21.03
CA THR A 157 46.95 14.65 -20.91
C THR A 157 47.58 13.92 -22.10
N ASP A 158 46.86 12.99 -22.73
CA ASP A 158 47.36 12.23 -23.87
C ASP A 158 47.19 12.97 -25.20
N TYR A 159 46.26 13.93 -25.30
CA TYR A 159 46.03 14.71 -26.52
C TYR A 159 47.08 15.81 -26.80
N GLY A 160 48.10 15.95 -25.94
CA GLY A 160 49.14 16.98 -26.04
C GLY A 160 50.57 16.41 -26.08
N LYS A 161 50.74 15.12 -26.39
CA LYS A 161 52.02 14.45 -26.64
C LYS A 161 52.10 13.92 -28.06
#